data_AF-A0AAN7LA99-F1
#
_entry.id   AF-A0AAN7LA99-F1
#
_cell.length_a   1.000
_cell.length_b   1.000
_cell.length_c   1.000
_cell.angle_alpha   90.00
_cell.angle_beta   90.00
_cell.angle_gamma   90.00
#
_symmetry.space_group_name_H-M   'P 1'
#
loop_
_entity.id
_entity.type
_entity.pdbx_description
1 polymer ?
#
loop_
_entity_poly.entity_id
_entity_poly.type
_entity_poly.pdbx_seq_one_letter_code
_entity_poly.pdbx_strand_id
1 'polypeptide(L)'
;MPPMLPDFSNSIKLKYVKLGYQYLVNNIIILTLVPVMLGILLEVLRLGPEELLGIWRSLHFDFVQVLCSAFLVTFIATVYFMSKPRTIFLVDYACYKPPVTCRVPFSTFMEHSRLILKDNPKSVEFQMRILERSGLGEETCLPPAIHYIPPKPTMEEARGEAELERPSSRTSPPWGRWFCLRRSSSSSS
;
A
#
# COMPACT_ATOMS: atom_id res chain seq x y z
N MET A 1 46.86 -21.57 48.51
CA MET A 1 46.35 -21.20 47.17
C MET A 1 46.18 -19.69 47.18
N PRO A 2 46.94 -18.90 46.40
CA PRO A 2 46.84 -17.44 46.48
C PRO A 2 45.56 -16.97 45.77
N PRO A 3 44.92 -15.88 46.24
CA PRO A 3 43.75 -15.31 45.60
C PRO A 3 44.17 -14.56 44.32
N MET A 4 43.51 -14.83 43.20
CA MET A 4 43.69 -14.06 41.97
C MET A 4 43.07 -12.67 42.13
N LEU A 5 43.90 -11.63 42.04
CA LEU A 5 43.44 -10.24 41.95
C LEU A 5 42.76 -10.02 40.60
N PRO A 6 41.60 -9.32 40.54
CA PRO A 6 40.94 -9.02 39.27
C PRO A 6 41.77 -8.01 38.46
N ASP A 7 42.00 -8.31 37.18
CA ASP A 7 42.74 -7.45 36.25
C ASP A 7 41.95 -6.16 35.87
N PHE A 8 41.89 -5.19 36.78
CA PHE A 8 41.25 -3.90 36.54
C PHE A 8 41.95 -3.05 35.46
N SER A 9 43.26 -3.25 35.26
CA SER A 9 44.05 -2.51 34.25
C SER A 9 43.58 -2.79 32.82
N ASN A 10 43.16 -4.02 32.53
CA ASN A 10 42.67 -4.42 31.21
C ASN A 10 41.28 -3.83 30.91
N SER A 11 40.41 -3.74 31.93
CA SER A 11 39.07 -3.15 31.81
C SER A 11 39.12 -1.65 31.52
N ILE A 12 40.02 -0.93 32.19
CA ILE A 12 40.17 0.52 32.01
C ILE A 12 40.71 0.84 30.61
N LYS A 13 41.74 0.13 30.14
CA LYS A 13 42.29 0.28 28.78
C LYS A 13 41.23 0.03 27.70
N LEU A 14 40.40 -0.99 27.84
CA LEU A 14 39.33 -1.32 26.88
C LEU A 14 38.25 -0.23 26.78
N LYS A 15 37.87 0.40 27.91
CA LYS A 15 36.88 1.49 27.92
C LYS A 15 37.38 2.74 27.19
N TYR A 16 38.63 3.14 27.43
CA TYR A 16 39.22 4.30 26.73
C TYR A 16 39.48 4.03 25.26
N VAL A 17 39.87 2.80 24.88
CA VAL A 17 40.04 2.40 23.48
C VAL A 17 38.69 2.44 22.74
N LYS A 18 37.61 1.97 23.35
CA LYS A 18 36.26 2.00 22.76
C LYS A 18 35.75 3.44 22.57
N LEU A 19 35.98 4.31 23.57
CA LEU A 19 35.59 5.72 23.50
C LEU A 19 36.40 6.47 22.42
N GLY A 20 37.71 6.22 22.35
CA GLY A 20 38.59 6.77 21.34
C GLY A 20 38.21 6.33 19.93
N TYR A 21 37.90 5.05 19.74
CA TYR A 21 37.46 4.51 18.44
C TYR A 21 36.13 5.13 17.99
N GLN A 22 35.17 5.25 18.90
CA GLN A 22 33.87 5.85 18.59
C GLN A 22 34.01 7.34 18.21
N TYR A 23 34.89 8.08 18.90
CA TYR A 23 35.21 9.47 18.54
C TYR A 23 35.91 9.58 17.18
N LEU A 24 36.83 8.66 16.89
CA LEU A 24 37.55 8.60 15.61
C LEU A 24 36.60 8.33 14.45
N VAL A 25 35.70 7.35 14.58
CA VAL A 25 34.71 7.03 13.54
C VAL A 25 33.73 8.18 13.34
N ASN A 26 33.23 8.78 14.43
CA ASN A 26 32.28 9.88 14.34
C ASN A 26 32.90 11.13 13.69
N ASN A 27 34.19 11.39 13.93
CA ASN A 27 34.90 12.55 13.37
C ASN A 27 35.81 12.18 12.20
N ILE A 28 35.71 10.97 11.63
CA ILE A 28 36.61 10.51 10.57
C ILE A 28 36.49 11.36 9.32
N ILE A 29 35.28 11.85 9.06
CA ILE A 29 35.00 12.75 7.94
C ILE A 29 35.73 14.08 8.16
N ILE A 30 35.67 14.64 9.37
CA ILE A 30 36.34 15.92 9.69
C ILE A 30 37.86 15.73 9.67
N LEU A 31 38.35 14.64 10.25
CA LEU A 31 39.78 14.31 10.31
C LEU A 31 40.38 14.08 8.92
N THR A 32 39.60 13.55 7.96
CA THR A 32 40.06 13.35 6.57
C THR A 32 39.83 14.58 5.71
N LEU A 33 38.73 15.32 5.88
CA LEU A 33 38.41 16.49 5.07
C LEU A 33 39.36 17.67 5.35
N VAL A 34 39.71 17.92 6.61
CA VAL A 34 40.61 19.03 6.99
C VAL A 34 41.98 18.98 6.28
N PRO A 35 42.75 17.87 6.32
CA PRO A 35 44.02 17.79 5.62
C PRO A 35 43.86 17.78 4.10
N VAL A 36 42.76 17.24 3.57
CA VAL A 36 42.46 17.30 2.13
C VAL A 36 42.22 18.75 1.70
N MET A 37 41.41 19.51 2.44
CA MET A 37 41.16 20.93 2.15
C MET A 37 42.43 21.76 2.29
N LEU A 38 43.26 21.48 3.30
CA LEU A 38 44.56 22.14 3.46
C LEU A 38 45.51 21.80 2.31
N GLY A 39 45.54 20.54 1.87
CA GLY A 39 46.33 20.11 0.71
C GLY A 39 45.89 20.80 -0.58
N ILE A 40 44.59 20.85 -0.85
CA ILE A 40 44.03 21.59 -1.99
C ILE A 40 44.39 23.07 -1.89
N LEU A 41 44.29 23.69 -0.71
CA LEU A 41 44.65 25.10 -0.52
C LEU A 41 46.14 25.36 -0.79
N LEU A 42 47.03 24.46 -0.38
CA LEU A 42 48.47 24.56 -0.65
C LEU A 42 48.78 24.36 -2.14
N GLU A 43 48.11 23.42 -2.80
CA GLU A 43 48.25 23.22 -4.25
C GLU A 43 47.74 24.44 -5.03
N VAL A 44 46.58 25.00 -4.64
CA VAL A 44 46.02 26.22 -5.23
C VAL A 44 46.93 27.44 -5.00
N LEU A 45 47.63 27.50 -3.87
CA LEU A 45 48.60 28.58 -3.60
C LEU A 45 49.91 28.41 -4.39
N ARG A 46 50.24 27.18 -4.78
CA ARG A 46 51.40 26.85 -5.64
C ARG A 46 51.09 27.06 -7.12
N LEU A 47 49.87 26.76 -7.54
CA LEU A 47 49.33 26.99 -8.88
C LEU A 47 49.10 28.50 -9.08
N GLY A 48 49.62 29.06 -10.17
CA GLY A 48 49.48 30.49 -10.45
C GLY A 48 48.03 30.89 -10.78
N PRO A 49 47.67 32.18 -10.66
CA PRO A 49 46.32 32.69 -10.95
C PRO A 49 45.85 32.43 -12.39
N GLU A 50 46.77 32.40 -13.35
CA GLU A 50 46.46 32.16 -14.77
C GLU A 50 46.07 30.69 -15.05
N GLU A 51 46.69 29.74 -14.34
CA GLU A 51 46.38 28.31 -14.46
C GLU A 51 45.07 27.97 -13.75
N LEU A 52 44.79 28.64 -12.62
CA LEU A 52 43.51 28.55 -11.91
C LEU A 52 42.33 29.01 -12.79
N LEU A 53 42.50 30.07 -13.58
CA LEU A 53 41.48 30.52 -14.53
C LEU A 53 41.22 29.49 -15.64
N GLY A 54 42.27 28.82 -16.13
CA GLY A 54 42.15 27.73 -17.11
C GLY A 54 41.41 26.52 -16.56
N ILE A 55 41.77 26.08 -15.35
CA ILE A 55 41.09 24.98 -14.64
C ILE A 55 39.64 25.34 -14.34
N TRP A 56 39.38 26.54 -13.85
CA TRP A 56 38.03 27.03 -13.57
C TRP A 56 37.15 27.01 -14.83
N ARG A 57 37.69 27.45 -15.97
CA ARG A 57 36.95 27.45 -17.24
C ARG A 57 36.63 26.02 -17.70
N SER A 58 37.60 25.09 -17.64
CA SER A 58 37.36 23.68 -17.98
C SER A 58 36.35 23.03 -17.04
N LEU A 59 36.55 23.19 -15.73
CA LEU A 59 35.71 22.64 -14.68
C LEU A 59 34.27 23.17 -14.78
N HIS A 60 34.09 24.45 -15.13
CA HIS A 60 32.77 25.05 -15.30
C HIS A 60 32.01 24.43 -16.48
N PHE A 61 32.66 24.17 -17.61
CA PHE A 61 32.00 23.51 -18.75
C PHE A 61 31.57 22.07 -18.40
N ASP A 62 32.45 21.29 -17.78
CA ASP A 62 32.14 19.92 -17.37
C ASP A 62 31.07 19.88 -16.27
N PHE A 63 31.14 20.79 -15.29
CA PHE A 63 30.17 20.89 -14.20
C PHE A 63 28.79 21.30 -14.71
N VAL A 64 28.69 22.25 -15.64
CA VAL A 64 27.42 22.63 -16.26
C VAL A 64 26.82 21.45 -17.03
N GLN A 65 27.63 20.67 -17.76
CA GLN A 65 27.15 19.48 -18.46
C GLN A 65 26.66 18.39 -17.51
N VAL A 66 27.40 18.12 -16.43
CA VAL A 66 27.01 17.15 -15.39
C VAL A 66 25.76 17.62 -14.67
N LEU A 67 25.65 18.90 -14.34
CA LEU A 67 24.49 19.48 -13.66
C LEU A 67 23.24 19.42 -14.55
N CYS A 68 23.35 19.75 -15.84
CA CYS A 68 22.26 19.64 -16.81
C CYS A 68 21.79 18.20 -16.98
N SER A 69 22.71 17.23 -17.11
CA SER A 69 22.35 15.82 -17.24
C SER A 69 21.70 15.27 -15.96
N ALA A 70 22.23 15.62 -14.79
CA ALA A 70 21.64 15.26 -13.49
C ALA A 70 20.25 15.88 -13.32
N PHE A 71 20.07 17.14 -13.72
CA PHE A 71 18.77 17.81 -13.69
C PHE A 71 17.75 17.10 -14.61
N LEU A 72 18.16 16.72 -15.83
CA LEU A 72 17.29 15.97 -16.73
C LEU A 72 16.89 14.60 -16.16
N VAL A 73 17.85 13.85 -15.60
CA VAL A 73 17.59 12.53 -14.99
C VAL A 73 16.65 12.67 -13.79
N THR A 74 16.91 13.63 -12.91
CA THR A 74 16.05 13.87 -11.73
C THR A 74 14.66 14.34 -12.11
N PHE A 75 14.53 15.18 -13.15
CA PHE A 75 13.25 15.60 -13.69
C PHE A 75 12.44 14.41 -14.24
N ILE A 76 13.05 13.58 -15.09
CA ILE A 76 12.41 12.37 -15.64
C ILE A 76 12.01 11.41 -14.52
N ALA A 77 12.90 11.17 -13.55
CA ALA A 77 12.59 10.32 -12.40
C ALA A 77 11.41 10.87 -11.60
N THR A 78 11.39 12.18 -11.33
CA THR A 78 10.30 12.83 -10.59
C THR A 78 8.97 12.70 -11.32
N VAL A 79 8.94 12.94 -12.64
CA VAL A 79 7.74 12.76 -13.47
C VAL A 79 7.28 11.30 -13.45
N TYR A 80 8.20 10.33 -13.54
CA TYR A 80 7.88 8.90 -13.45
C TYR A 80 7.28 8.52 -12.09
N PHE A 81 7.88 8.99 -10.98
CA PHE A 81 7.35 8.75 -9.64
C PHE A 81 6.00 9.42 -9.39
N MET A 82 5.77 10.62 -9.93
CA MET A 82 4.48 11.32 -9.84
C MET A 82 3.40 10.68 -10.70
N SER A 83 3.77 10.11 -11.85
CA SER A 83 2.86 9.43 -12.77
C SER A 83 2.47 8.02 -12.29
N LYS A 84 3.21 7.45 -11.34
CA LYS A 84 2.88 6.14 -10.78
C LYS A 84 1.58 6.23 -9.98
N PRO A 85 0.51 5.50 -10.37
CA PRO A 85 -0.74 5.50 -9.61
C PRO A 85 -0.46 5.02 -8.18
N ARG A 86 -0.91 5.81 -7.20
CA ARG A 86 -0.76 5.45 -5.78
C ARG A 86 -1.60 4.21 -5.51
N THR A 87 -1.00 3.21 -4.87
CA THR A 87 -1.69 1.98 -4.47
C THR A 87 -2.76 2.33 -3.44
N ILE A 88 -4.03 2.23 -3.82
CA ILE A 88 -5.17 2.35 -2.91
C ILE A 88 -5.45 0.96 -2.37
N PHE A 89 -5.55 0.84 -1.04
CA PHE A 89 -5.83 -0.43 -0.37
C PHE A 89 -7.29 -0.45 0.10
N LEU A 90 -7.96 -1.59 -0.08
CA LEU A 90 -9.25 -1.86 0.54
C LEU A 90 -9.01 -2.06 2.05
N VAL A 91 -9.43 -1.10 2.87
CA VAL A 91 -9.21 -1.12 4.32
C VAL A 91 -10.14 -2.11 5.00
N ASP A 92 -11.41 -2.14 4.58
CA ASP A 92 -12.42 -3.03 5.14
C ASP A 92 -13.53 -3.26 4.10
N TYR A 93 -14.18 -4.42 4.17
CA TYR A 93 -15.37 -4.74 3.40
C TYR A 93 -16.32 -5.60 4.24
N ALA A 94 -17.62 -5.30 4.13
CA ALA A 94 -18.65 -6.10 4.75
C ALA A 94 -19.64 -6.55 3.67
N CYS A 95 -19.92 -7.84 3.62
CA CYS A 95 -20.93 -8.42 2.74
C CYS A 95 -22.00 -9.10 3.59
N TYR A 96 -23.26 -8.89 3.23
CA TYR A 96 -24.37 -9.62 3.82
C TYR A 96 -24.39 -11.05 3.26
N LYS A 97 -24.39 -12.05 4.14
CA LYS A 97 -24.59 -13.46 3.78
C LYS A 97 -26.04 -13.85 4.10
N PRO A 98 -26.87 -14.14 3.08
CA PRO A 98 -28.25 -14.52 3.32
C PRO A 98 -28.34 -15.88 4.07
N PRO A 99 -29.43 -16.10 4.83
CA PRO A 99 -29.66 -17.37 5.51
C PRO A 99 -29.90 -18.50 4.50
N VAL A 100 -29.69 -19.75 4.95
CA VAL A 100 -29.88 -20.96 4.14
C VAL A 100 -31.30 -21.14 3.60
N THR A 101 -32.29 -20.49 4.22
CA THR A 101 -33.68 -20.49 3.76
C THR A 101 -33.86 -19.77 2.43
N CYS A 102 -32.94 -18.86 2.07
CA CYS A 102 -32.98 -18.14 0.80
C CYS A 102 -32.30 -18.91 -0.34
N ARG A 103 -31.61 -20.03 -0.05
CA ARG A 103 -30.92 -20.86 -1.02
C ARG A 103 -31.92 -21.56 -1.94
N VAL A 104 -31.67 -21.52 -3.25
CA VAL A 104 -32.49 -22.21 -4.25
C VAL A 104 -31.59 -23.07 -5.15
N PRO A 105 -31.62 -24.41 -5.01
CA PRO A 105 -30.92 -25.28 -5.93
C PRO A 105 -31.62 -25.29 -7.30
N PHE A 106 -30.92 -25.76 -8.32
CA PHE A 106 -31.41 -25.75 -9.70
C PHE A 106 -32.70 -26.56 -9.90
N SER A 107 -32.83 -27.68 -9.18
CA SER A 107 -34.03 -28.52 -9.20
C SER A 107 -35.26 -27.74 -8.71
N THR A 108 -35.16 -27.07 -7.56
CA THR A 108 -36.25 -26.27 -6.98
C THR A 108 -36.62 -25.10 -7.88
N PHE A 109 -35.63 -24.39 -8.43
CA PHE A 109 -35.90 -23.31 -9.39
C PHE A 109 -36.68 -23.84 -10.60
N MET A 110 -36.29 -24.98 -11.15
CA MET A 110 -36.94 -25.55 -12.33
C MET A 110 -38.33 -26.10 -12.06
N GLU A 111 -38.56 -26.65 -10.87
CA GLU A 111 -39.90 -27.04 -10.43
C GLU A 111 -40.81 -25.81 -10.29
N HIS A 112 -40.34 -24.75 -9.63
CA HIS A 112 -41.08 -23.51 -9.47
C HIS A 112 -41.38 -22.87 -10.83
N SER A 113 -40.42 -22.78 -11.74
CA SER A 113 -40.63 -22.25 -13.10
C SER A 113 -41.67 -23.05 -13.88
N ARG A 114 -41.70 -24.39 -13.76
CA ARG A 114 -42.72 -25.23 -14.41
C ARG A 114 -44.11 -25.03 -13.83
N LEU A 115 -44.21 -24.80 -12.51
CA LEU A 115 -45.48 -24.51 -11.84
C LEU A 115 -46.02 -23.13 -12.22
N ILE A 116 -45.16 -22.10 -12.24
CA ILE A 116 -45.55 -20.71 -12.49
C ILE A 116 -45.81 -20.48 -13.99
N LEU A 117 -44.97 -21.02 -14.87
CA LEU A 117 -45.06 -20.85 -16.33
C LEU A 117 -45.66 -22.10 -17.01
N LYS A 118 -46.63 -22.76 -16.36
CA LYS A 118 -47.25 -23.99 -16.87
C LYS A 118 -47.74 -23.88 -18.32
N ASP A 119 -48.27 -22.72 -18.69
CA ASP A 119 -48.82 -22.45 -20.03
C ASP A 119 -47.74 -22.02 -21.05
N ASN A 120 -46.48 -21.82 -20.61
CA ASN A 120 -45.39 -21.27 -21.42
C ASN A 120 -44.11 -22.13 -21.33
N PRO A 121 -44.10 -23.36 -21.89
CA PRO A 121 -42.96 -24.27 -21.79
C PRO A 121 -41.68 -23.73 -22.45
N LYS A 122 -41.82 -22.93 -23.52
CA LYS A 122 -40.68 -22.26 -24.20
C LYS A 122 -39.92 -21.33 -23.25
N SER A 123 -40.63 -20.64 -22.36
CA SER A 123 -40.03 -19.73 -21.39
C SER A 123 -39.28 -20.50 -20.29
N VAL A 124 -39.79 -21.68 -19.90
CA VAL A 124 -39.08 -22.57 -18.95
C VAL A 124 -37.78 -23.08 -19.56
N GLU A 125 -37.80 -23.54 -20.82
CA GLU A 125 -36.57 -23.95 -21.52
C GLU A 125 -35.57 -22.80 -21.67
N PHE A 126 -36.05 -21.59 -21.92
CA PHE A 126 -35.21 -20.40 -21.99
C PHE A 126 -34.52 -20.11 -20.65
N GLN A 127 -35.27 -20.15 -19.55
CA GLN A 127 -34.71 -20.00 -18.20
C GLN A 127 -33.69 -21.10 -17.86
N MET A 128 -33.95 -22.35 -18.27
CA MET A 128 -33.01 -23.46 -18.10
C MET A 128 -31.69 -23.21 -18.82
N ARG A 129 -31.73 -22.78 -20.09
CA ARG A 129 -30.51 -22.46 -20.87
C ARG A 129 -29.72 -21.30 -20.27
N ILE A 130 -30.40 -20.32 -19.67
CA ILE A 130 -29.73 -19.23 -18.94
C ILE A 130 -29.04 -19.80 -17.71
N LEU A 131 -29.74 -20.62 -16.92
CA LEU A 131 -29.20 -21.19 -15.69
C LEU A 131 -27.91 -21.99 -15.96
N GLU A 132 -27.92 -22.84 -16.98
CA GLU A 132 -26.76 -23.65 -17.40
C GLU A 132 -25.55 -22.83 -17.86
N ARG A 133 -25.77 -21.60 -18.37
CA ARG A 133 -24.70 -20.73 -18.90
C ARG A 133 -24.27 -19.61 -17.95
N SER A 134 -25.04 -19.38 -16.89
CA SER A 134 -24.83 -18.27 -15.96
C SER A 134 -23.66 -18.46 -14.99
N GLY A 135 -23.17 -19.70 -14.83
CA GLY A 135 -22.16 -20.03 -13.83
C GLY A 135 -22.65 -19.93 -12.38
N LEU A 136 -23.97 -19.87 -12.17
CA LEU A 136 -24.58 -19.96 -10.85
C LEU A 136 -24.27 -21.33 -10.22
N GLY A 137 -24.21 -21.39 -8.89
CA GLY A 137 -24.00 -22.63 -8.15
C GLY A 137 -25.26 -23.07 -7.42
N GLU A 138 -25.25 -24.28 -6.87
CA GLU A 138 -26.35 -24.82 -6.04
C GLU A 138 -26.54 -24.06 -4.71
N GLU A 139 -25.62 -23.16 -4.36
CA GLU A 139 -25.67 -22.29 -3.17
C GLU A 139 -26.26 -20.90 -3.46
N THR A 140 -26.75 -20.68 -4.69
CA THR A 140 -27.34 -19.39 -5.08
C THR A 140 -28.56 -19.08 -4.22
N CYS A 141 -28.63 -17.85 -3.72
CA CYS A 141 -29.74 -17.38 -2.92
C CYS A 141 -30.62 -16.43 -3.75
N LEU A 142 -31.93 -16.56 -3.61
CA LEU A 142 -32.92 -15.69 -4.25
C LEU A 142 -33.68 -14.86 -3.20
N PRO A 143 -34.16 -13.66 -3.57
CA PRO A 143 -35.01 -12.83 -2.72
C PRO A 143 -36.23 -13.61 -2.19
N PRO A 144 -36.63 -13.41 -0.92
CA PRO A 144 -37.81 -14.05 -0.31
C PRO A 144 -39.08 -13.94 -1.16
N ALA A 145 -39.27 -12.81 -1.85
CA ALA A 145 -40.39 -12.55 -2.76
C ALA A 145 -40.58 -13.61 -3.87
N ILE A 146 -39.49 -14.25 -4.30
CA ILE A 146 -39.47 -15.25 -5.39
C ILE A 146 -39.74 -16.67 -4.87
N HIS A 147 -39.62 -16.91 -3.56
CA HIS A 147 -39.89 -18.23 -2.96
C HIS A 147 -41.38 -18.55 -2.88
N TYR A 148 -42.25 -17.53 -2.95
CA TYR A 148 -43.71 -17.73 -2.97
C TYR A 148 -44.19 -18.28 -4.32
N ILE A 149 -45.20 -19.14 -4.30
CA ILE A 149 -45.92 -19.62 -5.49
C ILE A 149 -47.39 -19.18 -5.39
N PRO A 150 -47.87 -18.25 -6.25
CA PRO A 150 -47.11 -17.47 -7.23
C PRO A 150 -46.18 -16.43 -6.58
N PRO A 151 -45.10 -15.99 -7.27
CA PRO A 151 -44.18 -14.98 -6.75
C PRO A 151 -44.90 -13.68 -6.40
N LYS A 152 -44.41 -12.99 -5.38
CA LYS A 152 -44.97 -11.71 -4.91
C LYS A 152 -43.93 -10.58 -5.02
N PRO A 153 -43.59 -10.12 -6.23
CA PRO A 153 -42.63 -9.05 -6.43
C PRO A 153 -43.28 -7.69 -6.13
N THR A 154 -43.52 -7.40 -4.86
CA THR A 154 -44.03 -6.10 -4.42
C THR A 154 -42.87 -5.17 -4.06
N MET A 155 -43.13 -3.85 -4.13
CA MET A 155 -42.15 -2.84 -3.70
C MET A 155 -41.81 -2.94 -2.20
N GLU A 156 -42.72 -3.48 -1.40
CA GLU A 156 -42.53 -3.69 0.03
C GLU A 156 -41.50 -4.79 0.31
N GLU A 157 -41.61 -5.95 -0.36
CA GLU A 157 -40.65 -7.04 -0.21
C GLU A 157 -39.26 -6.66 -0.72
N ALA A 158 -39.18 -5.94 -1.86
CA ALA A 158 -37.91 -5.42 -2.38
C ALA A 158 -37.24 -4.43 -1.41
N ARG A 159 -38.04 -3.61 -0.71
CA ARG A 159 -37.52 -2.72 0.33
C ARG A 159 -37.02 -3.52 1.53
N GLY A 160 -37.77 -4.54 1.97
CA GLY A 160 -37.36 -5.41 3.07
C GLY A 160 -36.02 -6.11 2.79
N GLU A 161 -35.80 -6.59 1.57
CA GLU A 161 -34.51 -7.16 1.15
C GLU A 161 -33.37 -6.13 1.25
N ALA A 162 -33.55 -4.94 0.68
CA ALA A 162 -32.54 -3.88 0.73
C ALA A 162 -32.23 -3.43 2.18
N GLU A 163 -33.22 -3.48 3.07
CA GLU A 163 -33.05 -3.18 4.50
C GLU A 163 -32.25 -4.27 5.23
N LEU A 164 -32.34 -5.54 4.80
CA LEU A 164 -31.53 -6.64 5.36
C LEU A 164 -30.05 -6.53 4.95
N GLU A 165 -29.77 -6.12 3.71
CA GLU A 165 -28.41 -5.92 3.22
C GLU A 165 -27.76 -4.66 3.81
N ARG A 166 -28.57 -3.70 4.25
CA ARG A 166 -28.08 -2.47 4.88
C ARG A 166 -27.34 -2.84 6.16
N PRO A 167 -26.05 -2.46 6.28
CA PRO A 167 -25.31 -2.67 7.52
C PRO A 167 -26.07 -2.01 8.67
N SER A 168 -26.59 -2.82 9.58
CA SER A 168 -27.16 -2.30 10.81
C SER A 168 -26.05 -1.53 11.52
N SER A 169 -26.33 -0.31 12.00
CA SER A 169 -25.40 0.44 12.84
C SER A 169 -25.01 -0.30 14.14
N ARG A 170 -25.56 -1.49 14.37
CA ARG A 170 -25.40 -2.33 15.54
C ARG A 170 -24.32 -3.42 15.38
N THR A 171 -23.82 -3.66 14.17
CA THR A 171 -22.65 -4.53 13.90
C THR A 171 -21.38 -3.72 13.66
N SER A 172 -21.28 -2.54 14.25
CA SER A 172 -19.98 -1.89 14.41
C SER A 172 -19.11 -2.76 15.31
N PRO A 173 -17.86 -3.09 14.94
CA PRO A 173 -16.86 -3.47 15.92
C PRO A 173 -16.82 -2.39 17.03
N PRO A 174 -16.36 -2.67 18.25
CA PRO A 174 -16.30 -1.68 19.34
C PRO A 174 -15.36 -0.48 19.04
N TRP A 175 -14.77 -0.43 17.85
CA TRP A 175 -13.90 0.65 17.40
C TRP A 175 -14.74 1.70 16.68
N GLY A 176 -15.06 2.76 17.44
CA GLY A 176 -15.89 3.86 17.00
C GLY A 176 -15.38 4.58 15.74
N ARG A 177 -16.35 5.09 14.98
CA ARG A 177 -16.30 6.33 14.18
C ARG A 177 -14.92 6.73 13.65
N TRP A 178 -14.58 6.28 12.46
CA TRP A 178 -13.72 7.03 11.55
C TRP A 178 -14.33 7.04 10.15
N PHE A 179 -15.48 7.70 10.03
CA PHE A 179 -15.91 8.26 8.76
C PHE A 179 -15.36 9.69 8.68
N CYS A 180 -14.62 9.99 7.60
CA CYS A 180 -14.03 11.28 7.25
C CYS A 180 -12.90 11.80 8.17
N LEU A 181 -11.65 11.60 7.77
CA LEU A 181 -10.76 12.74 7.54
C LEU A 181 -9.52 12.36 6.72
N ARG A 182 -9.53 12.86 5.48
CA ARG A 182 -8.34 13.17 4.70
C ARG A 182 -7.48 14.16 5.50
N ARG A 183 -6.32 13.73 6.02
CA ARG A 183 -5.11 14.56 6.11
C ARG A 183 -3.90 13.65 6.33
N SER A 184 -3.23 13.31 5.23
CA SER A 184 -1.80 12.99 5.28
C SER A 184 -1.08 14.30 5.62
N SER A 185 -0.85 14.53 6.91
CA SER A 185 0.20 15.42 7.37
C SER A 185 1.47 14.58 7.49
N SER A 186 2.34 14.73 6.50
CA SER A 186 3.76 14.39 6.61
C SER A 186 4.37 15.29 7.67
N SER A 187 4.55 14.78 8.89
CA SER A 187 5.41 15.37 9.90
C SER A 187 6.72 14.60 9.95
N SER A 188 7.76 15.33 9.55
CA SER A 188 9.18 15.10 9.71
C SER A 188 9.55 14.53 11.07
N SER A 189 10.45 13.55 11.09
CA SER A 189 11.55 13.38 12.06
C SER A 189 12.57 12.42 11.46
#